data_AF-A0A925XPV8-F1
#
_entry.id   AF-A0A925XPV8-F1
#
_cell.length_a   1.000
_cell.length_b   1.000
_cell.length_c   1.000
_cell.angle_alpha   90.00
_cell.angle_beta   90.00
_cell.angle_gamma   90.00
#
_symmetry.space_group_name_H-M   'P 1'
#
loop_
_entity.id
_entity.type
_entity.pdbx_description
1 polymer ?
#
loop_
_entity_poly.entity_id
_entity_poly.type
_entity_poly.pdbx_seq_one_letter_code
_entity_poly.pdbx_strand_id
1 'polypeptide(L)'
;MSKIIGIDLGTTNSVVAVMEGNEPKVIVNAEGSRITPSVVGFAKNGERLVGQVAKRQAVTNPENTVFAVKRLIGRRYDDPVTEKDKKLVPYRIVK
;
A
#
# COMPACT_ATOMS: atom_id res chain seq x y z
N MET A 1 -27.63 7.04 -6.70
CA MET A 1 -26.55 7.88 -6.16
C MET A 1 -25.42 6.99 -5.70
N SER A 2 -24.18 7.27 -6.11
CA SER A 2 -23.00 6.56 -5.60
C SER A 2 -22.79 6.89 -4.12
N LYS A 3 -22.44 5.89 -3.30
CA LYS A 3 -22.06 6.12 -1.90
C LYS A 3 -20.69 6.79 -1.84
N ILE A 4 -20.53 7.81 -0.99
CA ILE A 4 -19.22 8.35 -0.63
C ILE A 4 -18.54 7.35 0.32
N ILE A 5 -17.27 7.05 0.08
CA ILE A 5 -16.47 6.16 0.92
C ILE A 5 -15.38 6.94 1.66
N GLY A 6 -15.04 6.49 2.86
CA GLY A 6 -13.88 6.95 3.61
C GLY A 6 -12.74 5.95 3.43
N ILE A 7 -11.55 6.44 3.04
CA ILE A 7 -10.35 5.62 2.91
C ILE A 7 -9.28 6.16 3.85
N ASP A 8 -8.87 5.33 4.81
CA ASP A 8 -7.60 5.54 5.50
C ASP A 8 -6.48 4.89 4.65
N LEU A 9 -5.71 5.74 3.97
CA LEU A 9 -4.56 5.32 3.19
C LEU A 9 -3.31 5.34 4.06
N GLY A 10 -3.08 4.31 4.87
CA GLY A 10 -1.96 4.26 5.82
C GLY A 10 -0.64 3.77 5.22
N THR A 11 0.47 3.95 5.96
CA THR A 11 1.82 3.56 5.52
C THR A 11 1.98 2.04 5.39
N THR A 12 1.39 1.28 6.31
CA THR A 12 1.54 -0.17 6.40
C THR A 12 0.27 -0.91 6.02
N ASN A 13 -0.88 -0.39 6.47
CA ASN A 13 -2.19 -0.93 6.16
C ASN A 13 -3.11 0.22 5.75
N SER A 14 -4.13 -0.11 4.97
CA SER A 14 -5.21 0.78 4.57
C SER A 14 -6.56 0.16 4.89
N VAL A 15 -7.56 1.00 5.10
CA VAL A 15 -8.93 0.62 5.46
C VAL A 15 -9.90 1.44 4.63
N VAL A 16 -11.03 0.83 4.27
CA VAL A 16 -12.14 1.54 3.62
C VAL A 16 -13.43 1.32 4.40
N ALA A 17 -14.21 2.38 4.56
CA ALA A 17 -15.49 2.37 5.23
C ALA A 17 -16.55 3.14 4.43
N VAL A 18 -17.81 2.83 4.70
CA VAL A 18 -18.97 3.51 4.12
C VAL A 18 -20.01 3.73 5.21
N MET A 19 -20.85 4.76 5.06
CA MET A 19 -22.02 4.93 5.93
C MET A 19 -23.15 4.00 5.47
N GLU A 20 -23.64 3.16 6.38
CA GLU A 20 -24.89 2.42 6.21
C GLU A 20 -25.92 2.97 7.20
N GLY A 21 -26.91 3.72 6.70
CA GLY A 21 -27.78 4.51 7.56
C GLY A 21 -26.97 5.57 8.32
N ASN A 22 -27.08 5.57 9.64
CA ASN A 22 -26.35 6.47 10.53
C ASN A 22 -25.08 5.84 11.14
N GLU A 23 -24.70 4.63 10.74
CA GLU A 23 -23.54 3.93 11.30
C GLU A 23 -22.41 3.75 10.27
N PRO A 24 -21.14 3.99 10.66
CA PRO A 24 -20.00 3.70 9.80
C PRO A 24 -19.71 2.19 9.81
N LYS A 25 -19.52 1.62 8.62
CA LYS A 25 -19.18 0.20 8.45
C LYS A 25 -17.90 0.04 7.64
N VAL A 26 -16.95 -0.72 8.20
CA VAL A 26 -15.73 -1.12 7.50
C VAL A 26 -16.03 -2.20 6.48
N ILE A 27 -15.54 -2.01 5.25
CA ILE A 27 -15.72 -2.96 4.16
C ILE A 27 -14.64 -4.04 4.26
N VAL A 28 -15.05 -5.30 4.17
CA VAL A 28 -14.14 -6.44 4.11
C VAL A 28 -13.60 -6.57 2.69
N ASN A 29 -12.29 -6.72 2.53
CA ASN A 29 -11.65 -6.89 1.24
C ASN A 29 -11.91 -8.30 0.65
N ALA A 30 -11.46 -8.54 -0.58
CA ALA A 30 -11.65 -9.82 -1.27
C ALA A 30 -11.00 -11.01 -0.53
N GLU A 31 -10.01 -10.75 0.32
CA GLU A 31 -9.33 -11.75 1.14
C GLU A 31 -9.97 -11.98 2.52
N GLY A 32 -11.14 -11.39 2.79
CA GLY A 32 -11.86 -11.58 4.06
C GLY A 32 -11.33 -10.73 5.23
N SER A 33 -10.45 -9.76 4.98
CA SER A 33 -9.85 -8.88 5.98
C SER A 33 -10.47 -7.47 5.98
N ARG A 34 -10.58 -6.86 7.16
CA ARG A 34 -10.98 -5.44 7.31
C ARG A 34 -9.82 -4.45 7.07
N ILE A 35 -8.59 -4.96 7.00
CA ILE A 35 -7.39 -4.18 6.73
C ILE A 35 -6.67 -4.76 5.51
N THR A 36 -6.14 -3.90 4.66
CA THR A 36 -5.38 -4.30 3.47
C THR A 36 -3.94 -3.79 3.60
N PRO A 37 -2.90 -4.64 3.46
CA PRO A 37 -1.52 -4.15 3.44
C PRO A 37 -1.31 -3.09 2.35
N SER A 38 -0.64 -1.99 2.68
CA SER A 38 -0.26 -0.94 1.75
C SER A 38 0.98 -1.35 0.96
N VAL A 39 0.82 -2.42 0.16
CA VAL A 39 1.88 -3.08 -0.59
C VAL A 39 1.40 -3.33 -2.01
N VAL A 40 2.26 -3.03 -2.99
CA VAL A 40 2.05 -3.30 -4.40
C VAL A 40 3.22 -4.13 -4.90
N GLY A 41 2.97 -5.17 -5.68
CA GLY A 41 4.03 -5.99 -6.28
C GLY A 41 3.78 -6.20 -7.77
N PHE A 42 4.86 -6.30 -8.54
CA PHE A 42 4.79 -6.58 -9.97
C PHE A 42 5.33 -7.98 -10.24
N ALA A 43 4.46 -8.87 -10.71
CA ALA A 43 4.82 -10.24 -11.05
C ALA A 43 5.59 -10.29 -12.39
N LYS A 44 6.31 -11.40 -12.64
CA LYS A 44 7.14 -11.58 -13.84
C LYS A 44 6.36 -11.51 -15.16
N ASN A 45 5.08 -11.86 -15.13
CA ASN A 45 4.15 -11.77 -16.26
C ASN A 45 3.58 -10.36 -16.48
N GLY A 46 4.01 -9.35 -15.70
CA GLY A 46 3.51 -7.98 -15.77
C GLY A 46 2.25 -7.72 -14.93
N GLU A 47 1.73 -8.73 -14.22
CA GLU A 47 0.55 -8.57 -13.38
C GLU A 47 0.85 -7.72 -12.14
N ARG A 48 -0.07 -6.79 -11.82
CA ARG A 48 0.01 -5.95 -10.62
C ARG A 48 -0.76 -6.60 -9.47
N LEU A 49 -0.04 -6.99 -8.45
CA LEU A 49 -0.57 -7.53 -7.20
C LEU A 49 -0.71 -6.41 -6.16
N VAL A 50 -1.74 -6.47 -5.32
CA VAL A 50 -1.99 -5.49 -4.24
C VAL A 50 -2.33 -6.23 -2.94
N GLY A 51 -2.02 -5.62 -1.80
CA GLY A 51 -2.49 -6.12 -0.50
C GLY A 51 -1.78 -7.39 -0.06
N GLN A 52 -2.55 -8.39 0.39
CA GLN A 52 -2.00 -9.62 0.95
C GLN A 52 -1.20 -10.43 -0.07
N VAL A 53 -1.66 -10.47 -1.33
CA VAL A 53 -0.98 -11.21 -2.40
C VAL A 53 0.40 -10.60 -2.67
N ALA A 54 0.50 -9.27 -2.77
CA ALA A 54 1.77 -8.58 -2.93
C ALA A 54 2.71 -8.80 -1.71
N LYS A 55 2.16 -8.71 -0.49
CA LYS A 55 2.93 -8.93 0.75
C LYS A 55 3.54 -10.34 0.82
N ARG A 56 2.82 -11.38 0.38
CA ARG A 56 3.31 -12.77 0.42
C ARG A 56 4.53 -12.99 -0.48
N GLN A 57 4.57 -12.38 -1.65
CA GLN A 57 5.72 -12.53 -2.56
C GLN A 57 6.90 -11.60 -2.25
N ALA A 58 6.77 -10.68 -1.28
CA ALA A 58 7.81 -9.68 -0.99
C ALA A 58 9.17 -10.31 -0.65
N VAL A 59 9.18 -11.52 -0.07
CA VAL A 59 10.40 -12.24 0.27
C VAL A 59 11.11 -12.81 -0.96
N THR A 60 10.34 -13.27 -1.97
CA THR A 60 10.89 -13.90 -3.19
C THR A 60 11.04 -12.94 -4.37
N ASN A 61 10.41 -11.78 -4.29
CA ASN A 61 10.45 -10.72 -5.31
C ASN A 61 10.61 -9.32 -4.67
N PRO A 62 11.70 -9.09 -3.91
CA PRO A 62 11.83 -7.90 -3.06
C PRO A 62 12.01 -6.59 -3.86
N GLU A 63 12.78 -6.61 -4.95
CA GLU A 63 13.04 -5.39 -5.75
C GLU A 63 11.78 -4.90 -6.50
N ASN A 64 10.86 -5.79 -6.84
CA ASN A 64 9.60 -5.46 -7.52
C ASN A 64 8.40 -5.41 -6.58
N THR A 65 8.62 -5.42 -5.26
CA THR A 65 7.56 -5.27 -4.25
C THR A 65 7.76 -3.97 -3.48
N VAL A 66 6.81 -3.06 -3.64
CA VAL A 66 6.87 -1.69 -3.13
C VAL A 66 5.96 -1.55 -1.91
N PHE A 67 6.51 -1.02 -0.82
CA PHE A 67 5.83 -0.81 0.46
C PHE A 67 6.35 0.44 1.17
N ALA A 68 5.64 0.92 2.19
CA ALA A 68 5.98 2.14 2.94
C ALA A 68 6.08 3.43 2.10
N VAL A 69 5.49 3.45 0.90
CA VAL A 69 5.53 4.58 -0.05
C VAL A 69 5.01 5.88 0.55
N LYS A 70 4.08 5.81 1.51
CA LYS A 70 3.57 7.00 2.23
C LYS A 70 4.68 7.77 2.97
N ARG A 71 5.85 7.16 3.22
CA ARG A 71 7.01 7.88 3.76
C ARG A 71 7.70 8.76 2.73
N LEU A 72 7.63 8.39 1.46
CA LEU A 72 8.28 9.05 0.32
C LEU A 72 7.37 10.06 -0.39
N ILE A 73 6.05 9.91 -0.26
CA ILE A 73 5.08 10.77 -0.95
C ILE A 73 5.31 12.24 -0.60
N GLY A 74 5.39 13.09 -1.64
CA GLY A 74 5.62 14.53 -1.49
C GLY A 74 7.02 14.93 -1.03
N ARG A 75 7.95 13.99 -0.83
CA ARG A 75 9.35 14.29 -0.51
C ARG A 75 10.19 14.47 -1.76
N ARG A 76 11.26 15.26 -1.64
CA ARG A 76 12.29 15.37 -2.67
C ARG A 76 13.24 14.17 -2.62
N TYR A 77 13.92 13.94 -3.74
CA TYR A 77 14.87 12.84 -3.88
C TYR A 77 16.06 12.96 -2.92
N ASP A 78 16.48 14.18 -2.61
CA ASP A 78 17.60 14.57 -1.75
C ASP A 78 17.18 14.88 -0.30
N ASP A 79 15.92 14.62 0.07
CA ASP A 79 15.44 14.78 1.44
C ASP A 79 16.16 13.80 2.38
N PRO A 80 16.63 14.22 3.57
CA PRO A 80 17.35 13.34 4.50
C PRO A 80 16.58 12.07 4.90
N VAL A 81 15.25 12.12 4.93
CA VAL A 81 14.42 10.94 5.21
C VAL A 81 14.39 10.01 4.01
N THR A 82 14.28 10.55 2.79
CA THR A 82 14.38 9.78 1.55
C THR A 82 15.75 9.09 1.43
N GLU A 83 16.84 9.77 1.78
CA GLU A 83 18.19 9.18 1.80
C GLU A 83 18.33 8.04 2.81
N LYS A 84 17.68 8.15 3.96
CA LYS A 84 17.61 7.06 4.93
C LYS A 84 16.82 5.88 4.38
N ASP A 85 15.63 6.13 3.82
CA ASP A 85 14.74 5.08 3.31
C ASP A 85 15.37 4.33 2.13
N LYS A 86 16.16 4.99 1.26
CA LYS A 86 16.97 4.33 0.20
C LYS A 86 17.83 3.17 0.69
N LYS A 87 18.29 3.21 1.95
CA LYS A 87 19.15 2.18 2.55
C LYS A 87 18.36 1.07 3.24
N LEU A 88 17.05 1.27 3.44
CA LEU A 88 16.19 0.38 4.22
C LEU A 88 15.24 -0.44 3.35
N VAL A 89 14.93 0.03 2.15
CA VAL A 89 14.00 -0.65 1.25
C VAL A 89 14.75 -1.40 0.13
N PRO A 90 14.24 -2.55 -0.32
CA PRO A 90 14.89 -3.34 -1.37
C PRO A 90 14.64 -2.79 -2.78
N TYR A 91 13.55 -2.04 -2.99
CA TYR A 91 13.23 -1.43 -4.27
C TYR A 91 14.04 -0.15 -4.51
N ARG A 92 14.24 0.21 -5.77
CA ARG A 92 15.03 1.39 -6.13
C ARG A 92 14.21 2.67 -6.01
N ILE A 93 14.74 3.66 -5.29
CA ILE A 93 14.23 5.03 -5.29
C ILE A 93 15.11 5.85 -6.24
N VAL A 94 14.52 6.41 -7.29
CA VAL A 94 15.21 7.13 -8.37
C VAL A 94 14.77 8.60 -8.43
N LYS A 95 15.57 9.45 -9.10
CA LYS A 95 15.32 10.89 -9.24
C LYS A 95 14.35 11.19 -10.37
#